data_AF-A0A417JJ65-F1
#
_entry.id   AF-A0A417JJ65-F1
#
_cell.length_a   1.000
_cell.length_b   1.000
_cell.length_c   1.000
_cell.angle_alpha   90.00
_cell.angle_beta   90.00
_cell.angle_gamma   90.00
#
_symmetry.space_group_name_H-M   'P 1'
#
loop_
_entity.id
_entity.type
_entity.pdbx_description
1 polymer ?
#
loop_
_entity_poly.entity_id
_entity_poly.type
_entity_poly.pdbx_seq_one_letter_code
_entity_poly.pdbx_strand_id
1 'polypeptide(L)'
;KQAIKDACHAYKRFFKGCSKFPKFKSRKFSIPSFYQDNVKIQFSDTHVKIEGFAASKKKNKQKINWIRLAEKNRIPTDCNYSNPRIRYDGINWWITVGIEYEDSVTVPSNDGIGIDLGIKDLVICSDGNKYKNINKTK
;
A
#
# COMPACT_ATOMS: atom_id res chain seq x y z
N LYS A 1 -18.12 9.47 -6.42
CA LYS A 1 -16.79 10.15 -6.44
C LYS A 1 -16.03 9.82 -5.16
N GLN A 2 -14.75 9.40 -5.24
CA GLN A 2 -13.98 8.93 -4.08
C GLN A 2 -13.76 10.01 -3.01
N ALA A 3 -13.53 11.27 -3.40
CA ALA A 3 -13.29 12.36 -2.46
C ALA A 3 -14.41 12.54 -1.40
N ILE A 4 -15.67 12.26 -1.77
CA ILE A 4 -16.83 12.33 -0.87
C ILE A 4 -16.78 11.19 0.16
N LYS A 5 -16.41 9.98 -0.28
CA LYS A 5 -16.21 8.82 0.60
C LYS A 5 -15.09 9.09 1.60
N ASP A 6 -13.96 9.62 1.13
CA ASP A 6 -12.81 9.97 1.97
C ASP A 6 -13.20 11.03 3.03
N ALA A 7 -13.96 12.06 2.64
CA ALA A 7 -14.44 13.09 3.57
C ALA A 7 -15.41 12.51 4.62
N CYS A 8 -16.40 11.71 4.21
CA CYS A 8 -17.33 11.05 5.13
C CYS A 8 -16.59 10.16 6.12
N HIS A 9 -15.62 9.37 5.66
CA HIS A 9 -14.80 8.51 6.51
C HIS A 9 -13.96 9.31 7.51
N ALA A 10 -13.38 10.45 7.09
CA ALA A 10 -12.62 11.32 7.98
C ALA A 10 -13.49 11.90 9.10
N TYR A 11 -14.72 12.36 8.79
CA TYR A 11 -15.66 12.85 9.81
C TYR A 11 -16.10 11.74 10.77
N LYS A 12 -16.40 10.54 10.26
CA LYS A 12 -16.73 9.39 11.13
C LYS A 12 -15.61 9.10 12.14
N ARG A 13 -14.34 9.18 11.73
CA ARG A 13 -13.19 9.00 12.63
C ARG A 13 -13.03 10.15 13.62
N PHE A 14 -13.29 11.39 13.20
CA PHE A 14 -13.28 12.56 14.07
C PHE A 14 -14.31 12.43 15.20
N PHE A 15 -15.56 12.08 14.88
CA PHE A 15 -16.61 11.91 15.88
C PHE A 15 -16.38 10.72 16.83
N LYS A 16 -15.63 9.69 16.38
CA LYS A 16 -15.17 8.58 17.24
C LYS A 16 -14.00 8.94 18.15
N GLY A 17 -13.46 10.16 18.08
CA GLY A 17 -12.27 10.58 18.82
C GLY A 17 -10.96 9.95 18.32
N CYS A 18 -10.97 9.23 17.19
CA CYS A 18 -9.78 8.56 16.65
C CYS A 18 -8.89 9.47 15.78
N SER A 19 -9.35 10.68 15.45
CA SER A 19 -8.60 11.64 14.64
C SER A 19 -9.00 13.08 14.94
N LYS A 20 -8.12 14.04 14.60
CA LYS A 20 -8.42 15.47 14.64
C LYS A 20 -9.44 15.85 13.55
N PHE A 21 -9.94 17.09 13.61
CA PHE A 21 -10.87 17.64 12.62
C PHE A 21 -10.31 17.49 11.19
N PRO A 22 -11.08 16.97 10.22
CA PRO A 22 -10.63 16.77 8.85
C PRO A 22 -10.16 18.09 8.20
N LYS A 23 -9.06 18.04 7.45
CA LYS A 23 -8.50 19.21 6.75
C LYS A 23 -8.52 19.00 5.24
N PHE A 24 -8.86 20.04 4.50
CA PHE A 24 -8.74 20.02 3.04
C PHE A 24 -7.26 20.07 2.61
N LYS A 25 -6.96 19.48 1.45
CA LYS A 25 -5.62 19.58 0.86
C LYS A 25 -5.32 21.03 0.51
N SER A 26 -4.17 21.53 0.97
CA SER A 26 -3.68 22.85 0.59
C SER A 26 -3.23 22.84 -0.88
N ARG A 27 -3.68 23.80 -1.68
CA ARG A 27 -3.25 23.97 -3.07
C ARG A 27 -1.74 24.16 -3.26
N LYS A 28 -1.05 24.82 -2.31
CA LYS A 28 0.39 25.15 -2.42
C LYS A 28 1.32 24.04 -1.90
N PHE A 29 0.97 23.44 -0.76
CA PHE A 29 1.83 22.50 -0.03
C PHE A 29 1.42 21.03 -0.11
N SER A 30 0.34 20.67 -0.82
CA SER A 30 -0.08 19.27 -0.87
C SER A 30 0.76 18.46 -1.84
N ILE A 31 1.08 17.23 -1.43
CA ILE A 31 1.77 16.27 -2.27
C ILE A 31 0.84 15.79 -3.40
N PRO A 32 1.26 15.85 -4.68
CA PRO A 32 0.47 15.38 -5.80
C PRO A 32 0.10 13.90 -5.60
N SER A 33 -1.20 13.65 -5.58
CA SER A 33 -1.73 12.30 -5.34
C SER A 33 -3.17 12.19 -5.80
N PHE A 34 -3.52 11.04 -6.35
CA PHE A 34 -4.86 10.75 -6.84
C PHE A 34 -5.27 9.31 -6.58
N TYR A 35 -6.58 9.09 -6.64
CA TYR A 35 -7.20 7.77 -6.54
C TYR A 35 -7.42 7.21 -7.93
N GLN A 36 -7.18 5.92 -8.09
CA GLN A 36 -7.62 5.18 -9.26
C GLN A 36 -8.81 4.31 -8.87
N ASP A 37 -9.74 4.06 -9.78
CA ASP A 37 -10.85 3.15 -9.48
C ASP A 37 -10.31 1.70 -9.33
N ASN A 38 -10.74 1.00 -8.29
CA ASN A 38 -10.28 -0.35 -7.99
C ASN A 38 -10.73 -1.38 -9.03
N VAL A 39 -11.84 -1.12 -9.74
CA VAL A 39 -12.31 -1.98 -10.84
C VAL A 39 -11.52 -1.73 -12.12
N LYS A 40 -10.96 -0.52 -12.28
CA LYS A 40 -10.30 -0.09 -13.52
C LYS A 40 -8.79 -0.26 -13.49
N ILE A 41 -8.21 -0.30 -12.30
CA ILE A 41 -6.79 -0.59 -12.15
C ILE A 41 -6.55 -2.06 -12.49
N GLN A 42 -5.53 -2.30 -13.29
CA GLN A 42 -5.13 -3.65 -13.69
C GLN A 42 -3.61 -3.73 -13.60
N PHE A 43 -3.12 -4.86 -13.12
CA PHE A 43 -1.69 -5.15 -13.06
C PHE A 43 -1.36 -6.30 -14.00
N SER A 44 -0.18 -6.21 -14.59
CA SER A 44 0.54 -7.34 -15.15
C SER A 44 1.87 -7.47 -14.41
N ASP A 45 2.62 -8.54 -14.69
CA ASP A 45 3.95 -8.80 -14.10
C ASP A 45 4.91 -7.61 -14.20
N THR A 46 4.73 -6.77 -15.22
CA THR A 46 5.66 -5.69 -15.57
C THR A 46 5.03 -4.30 -15.67
N HIS A 47 3.71 -4.20 -15.74
CA HIS A 47 3.03 -2.92 -15.98
C HIS A 47 1.79 -2.76 -15.11
N VAL A 48 1.39 -1.52 -14.90
CA VAL A 48 0.08 -1.15 -14.32
C VAL A 48 -0.70 -0.33 -15.33
N LYS A 49 -1.99 -0.62 -15.46
CA LYS A 49 -2.92 0.16 -16.25
C LYS A 49 -3.61 1.20 -15.37
N ILE A 50 -3.40 2.46 -15.69
CA ILE A 50 -4.02 3.60 -15.00
C ILE A 50 -4.83 4.39 -16.03
N GLU A 51 -6.12 4.57 -15.77
CA GLU A 51 -6.98 5.35 -16.66
C GLU A 51 -6.75 6.86 -16.48
N GLY A 52 -7.03 7.63 -17.54
CA GLY A 52 -7.00 9.09 -17.51
C GLY A 52 -5.85 9.73 -18.27
N PHE A 53 -4.88 8.95 -18.75
CA PHE A 53 -3.80 9.47 -19.61
C PHE A 53 -4.22 9.56 -21.09
N ALA A 54 -4.93 8.55 -21.60
CA ALA A 54 -5.46 8.56 -22.95
C ALA A 54 -6.63 9.54 -23.12
N ALA A 55 -6.49 10.48 -24.04
CA ALA A 55 -7.57 11.41 -24.42
C ALA A 55 -8.75 10.74 -25.16
N SER A 56 -8.60 9.49 -25.61
CA SER A 56 -9.60 8.78 -26.40
C SER A 56 -9.81 7.36 -25.90
N LYS A 57 -11.06 6.89 -25.95
CA LYS A 57 -11.47 5.53 -25.60
C LYS A 57 -11.11 4.48 -26.66
N LYS A 58 -10.55 4.85 -27.82
CA LYS A 58 -10.12 3.88 -28.85
C LYS A 58 -9.03 2.95 -28.29
N LYS A 59 -9.18 1.62 -28.47
CA LYS A 59 -8.28 0.59 -27.91
C LYS A 59 -6.79 0.87 -28.19
N ASN A 60 -6.46 1.29 -29.41
CA ASN A 60 -5.07 1.62 -29.79
C ASN A 60 -4.51 2.82 -29.01
N LYS A 61 -5.34 3.81 -28.70
CA LYS A 61 -4.94 5.01 -27.93
C LYS A 61 -4.87 4.72 -26.43
N GLN A 62 -5.64 3.76 -25.92
CA GLN A 62 -5.56 3.34 -24.52
C GLN A 62 -4.26 2.62 -24.15
N LYS A 63 -3.42 2.24 -25.13
CA LYS A 63 -2.12 1.60 -24.86
C LYS A 63 -1.22 2.47 -23.97
N ILE A 64 -1.34 3.81 -24.05
CA ILE A 64 -0.54 4.74 -23.24
C ILE A 64 -0.91 4.73 -21.75
N ASN A 65 -2.05 4.13 -21.38
CA ASN A 65 -2.46 3.99 -19.98
C ASN A 65 -1.64 2.92 -19.25
N TRP A 66 -0.90 2.07 -19.98
CA TRP A 66 -0.01 1.08 -19.41
C TRP A 66 1.34 1.71 -19.09
N ILE A 67 1.68 1.71 -17.80
CA ILE A 67 2.92 2.28 -17.27
C ILE A 67 3.78 1.13 -16.75
N ARG A 68 5.05 1.13 -17.12
CA ARG A 68 6.01 0.11 -16.67
C ARG A 68 6.31 0.29 -15.19
N LEU A 69 6.22 -0.80 -14.43
CA LEU A 69 6.58 -0.82 -13.02
C LEU A 69 8.09 -0.89 -12.85
N ALA A 70 8.61 -0.18 -11.83
CA ALA A 70 10.00 -0.31 -11.42
C ALA A 70 10.23 -1.65 -10.69
N GLU A 71 9.34 -1.99 -9.76
CA GLU A 71 9.32 -3.27 -9.06
C GLU A 71 8.37 -4.25 -9.76
N LYS A 72 8.94 -5.31 -10.34
CA LYS A 72 8.20 -6.33 -11.09
C LYS A 72 7.86 -7.51 -10.19
N ASN A 73 6.78 -8.22 -10.49
CA ASN A 73 6.36 -9.45 -9.79
C ASN A 73 6.08 -9.29 -8.28
N ARG A 74 5.86 -8.07 -7.79
CA ARG A 74 5.52 -7.81 -6.38
C ARG A 74 4.02 -7.82 -6.10
N ILE A 75 3.24 -7.44 -7.09
CA ILE A 75 1.79 -7.30 -6.99
C ILE A 75 1.18 -8.48 -7.76
N PRO A 76 0.37 -9.34 -7.12
CA PRO A 76 -0.31 -10.44 -7.80
C PRO A 76 -1.26 -9.90 -8.85
N THR A 77 -1.32 -10.58 -10.00
CA THR A 77 -2.27 -10.28 -11.06
C THR A 77 -3.64 -10.90 -10.76
N ASP A 78 -4.68 -10.43 -11.45
CA ASP A 78 -6.01 -11.05 -11.45
C ASP A 78 -6.70 -11.20 -10.08
N CYS A 79 -6.36 -10.35 -9.11
CA CYS A 79 -6.99 -10.30 -7.80
C CYS A 79 -7.83 -9.02 -7.60
N ASN A 80 -8.61 -8.99 -6.51
CA ASN A 80 -9.37 -7.81 -6.11
C ASN A 80 -8.46 -6.81 -5.40
N TYR A 81 -8.28 -5.63 -6.00
CA TYR A 81 -7.54 -4.53 -5.38
C TYR A 81 -8.48 -3.67 -4.54
N SER A 82 -7.97 -3.12 -3.44
CA SER A 82 -8.66 -2.19 -2.57
C SER A 82 -7.88 -0.89 -2.39
N ASN A 83 -8.61 0.23 -2.36
CA ASN A 83 -8.10 1.57 -2.09
C ASN A 83 -6.79 1.96 -2.85
N PRO A 84 -6.71 1.78 -4.19
CA PRO A 84 -5.48 2.11 -4.92
C PRO A 84 -5.22 3.63 -4.92
N ARG A 85 -4.00 4.03 -4.55
CA ARG A 85 -3.57 5.44 -4.49
C ARG A 85 -2.23 5.60 -5.17
N ILE A 86 -2.11 6.69 -5.93
CA ILE A 86 -0.88 7.07 -6.60
C ILE A 86 -0.39 8.38 -5.99
N ARG A 87 0.89 8.43 -5.61
CA ARG A 87 1.51 9.58 -4.92
C ARG A 87 2.88 9.88 -5.51
N TYR A 88 3.18 11.15 -5.71
CA TYR A 88 4.49 11.62 -6.11
C TYR A 88 5.29 12.05 -4.88
N ASP A 89 6.52 11.58 -4.69
CA ASP A 89 7.35 12.01 -3.55
C ASP A 89 8.26 13.22 -3.86
N GLY A 90 8.28 13.69 -5.11
CA GLY A 90 9.22 14.71 -5.58
C GLY A 90 10.23 14.18 -6.61
N ILE A 91 10.39 12.86 -6.70
CA ILE A 91 11.30 12.15 -7.59
C ILE A 91 10.56 11.03 -8.34
N ASN A 92 9.85 10.18 -7.59
CA ASN A 92 9.20 8.97 -8.06
C ASN A 92 7.69 9.00 -7.86
N TRP A 93 6.99 8.27 -8.73
CA TRP A 93 5.58 7.96 -8.57
C TRP A 93 5.41 6.60 -7.91
N TRP A 94 4.78 6.60 -6.75
CA TRP A 94 4.47 5.41 -5.97
C TRP A 94 3.02 5.02 -6.14
N ILE A 95 2.77 3.72 -6.20
CA ILE A 95 1.44 3.14 -6.18
C ILE A 95 1.29 2.29 -4.92
N THR A 96 0.17 2.49 -4.22
CA THR A 96 -0.22 1.68 -3.07
C THR A 96 -1.56 1.04 -3.37
N VAL A 97 -1.66 -0.27 -3.20
CA VAL A 97 -2.89 -1.05 -3.37
C VAL A 97 -3.03 -2.01 -2.20
N GLY A 98 -4.24 -2.17 -1.68
CA GLY A 98 -4.55 -3.27 -0.76
C GLY A 98 -4.98 -4.50 -1.55
N ILE A 99 -4.62 -5.67 -1.07
CA ILE A 99 -4.93 -6.96 -1.69
C ILE A 99 -5.30 -7.91 -0.56
N GLU A 100 -6.39 -8.64 -0.74
CA GLU A 100 -6.76 -9.71 0.17
C GLU A 100 -6.02 -10.99 -0.25
N TYR A 101 -5.35 -11.60 0.72
CA TYR A 101 -4.69 -12.89 0.57
C TYR A 101 -5.39 -13.90 1.48
N GLU A 102 -5.45 -15.16 1.05
CA GLU A 102 -5.82 -16.24 1.94
C GLU A 102 -4.78 -16.36 3.05
N ASP A 103 -5.25 -16.56 4.29
CA ASP A 103 -4.36 -16.85 5.39
C ASP A 103 -3.57 -18.11 5.05
N SER A 104 -2.23 -18.01 5.09
CA SER A 104 -1.40 -19.19 4.97
C SER A 104 -1.66 -20.08 6.17
N VAL A 105 -2.43 -21.14 6.00
CA VAL A 105 -2.61 -22.19 7.01
C VAL A 105 -1.33 -23.04 7.05
N THR A 106 -0.20 -22.44 7.38
CA THR A 106 0.95 -23.21 7.82
C THR A 106 0.64 -23.64 9.24
N VAL A 107 0.25 -24.90 9.39
CA VAL A 107 0.15 -25.54 10.71
C VAL A 107 1.50 -25.31 11.40
N PRO A 108 1.53 -24.61 12.55
CA PRO A 108 2.78 -24.44 13.29
C PRO A 108 3.35 -25.82 13.60
N SER A 109 4.67 -26.00 13.55
CA SER A 109 5.25 -27.15 14.24
C SER A 109 4.84 -27.04 15.72
N ASN A 110 4.56 -28.16 16.37
CA ASN A 110 4.08 -28.21 17.76
C ASN A 110 5.10 -27.66 18.80
N ASP A 111 6.21 -27.08 18.35
CA ASP A 111 7.23 -26.47 19.17
C ASP A 111 6.88 -24.98 19.35
N GLY A 112 6.20 -24.65 20.45
CA GLY A 112 5.99 -23.25 20.82
C GLY A 112 7.33 -22.56 21.06
N ILE A 113 7.60 -21.47 20.33
CA ILE A 113 8.80 -20.65 20.52
C ILE A 113 8.44 -19.45 21.41
N GLY A 114 9.09 -19.34 22.57
CA GLY A 114 9.03 -18.14 23.40
C GLY A 114 9.90 -17.04 22.80
N ILE A 115 9.34 -15.83 22.65
CA ILE A 115 10.01 -14.66 22.08
C ILE A 115 10.04 -13.56 23.14
N ASP A 116 11.22 -13.18 23.60
CA ASP A 116 11.45 -12.04 24.50
C ASP A 116 12.06 -10.86 23.73
N LEU A 117 11.46 -9.67 23.84
CA LEU A 117 11.87 -8.47 23.12
C LEU A 117 12.57 -7.49 24.06
N GLY A 118 13.83 -7.16 23.76
CA GLY A 118 14.68 -6.35 24.64
C GLY A 118 15.34 -5.15 23.97
N ILE A 119 15.91 -4.28 24.80
CA ILE A 119 16.68 -3.10 24.35
C ILE A 119 18.14 -3.47 24.05
N LYS A 120 18.71 -4.39 24.85
CA LYS A 120 20.09 -4.88 24.68
C LYS A 120 20.18 -5.86 23.51
N ASP A 121 19.36 -6.89 23.54
CA ASP A 121 19.15 -7.86 22.48
C ASP A 121 17.72 -7.64 21.97
N LEU A 122 17.54 -7.45 20.66
CA LEU A 122 16.25 -7.11 20.06
C LEU A 122 15.24 -8.24 20.26
N VAL A 123 15.68 -9.47 20.05
CA VAL A 123 14.87 -10.68 20.19
C VAL A 123 15.72 -11.79 20.80
N ILE A 124 15.21 -12.45 21.83
CA ILE A 124 15.76 -13.69 22.39
C ILE A 124 14.68 -14.77 22.22
N CYS A 125 15.01 -15.82 21.50
CA CYS A 125 14.12 -16.95 21.25
C CYS A 125 14.49 -18.14 22.14
N SER A 126 13.50 -18.91 22.58
CA SER A 126 13.71 -20.12 23.41
C SER A 126 14.41 -21.26 22.68
N ASP A 127 14.52 -21.18 21.36
CA ASP A 127 15.28 -22.09 20.49
C ASP A 127 16.80 -21.80 20.50
N GLY A 128 17.25 -20.83 21.30
CA GLY A 128 18.65 -20.42 21.43
C GLY A 128 19.08 -19.30 20.48
N ASN A 129 18.24 -18.90 19.52
CA ASN A 129 18.54 -17.80 18.62
C ASN A 129 18.46 -16.45 19.34
N LYS A 130 19.43 -15.57 19.07
CA LYS A 130 19.48 -14.19 19.61
C LYS A 130 19.77 -13.20 18.50
N TYR A 131 18.93 -12.18 18.40
CA TYR A 131 19.04 -11.14 17.40
C TYR A 131 19.43 -9.83 18.09
N LYS A 132 20.58 -9.29 17.71
CA LYS A 132 21.08 -8.02 18.27
C LYS A 132 20.31 -6.84 17.69
N ASN A 133 20.25 -5.77 18.46
CA ASN A 133 19.65 -4.53 18.02
C ASN A 133 20.51 -3.87 16.93
N ILE A 134 19.90 -3.55 15.79
CA ILE A 134 20.56 -2.88 14.65
C ILE A 134 21.25 -1.56 15.02
N ASN A 135 20.75 -0.87 16.05
CA ASN A 135 21.30 0.39 16.53
C ASN A 135 22.51 0.21 17.48
N LYS A 136 22.83 -1.03 17.87
CA LYS A 136 23.95 -1.37 18.76
C LYS A 136 24.94 -2.36 18.15
N THR A 137 24.70 -2.82 16.93
CA THR A 137 25.70 -3.51 16.10
C THR A 137 26.75 -2.50 15.63
N LYS A 138 27.95 -2.58 16.22
CA LYS A 138 29.18 -2.01 15.66
C LYS A 138 29.77 -2.96 14.64
#